data_AF-A0A519V225-F1
#
_entry.id   AF-A0A519V225-F1
#
_cell.length_a   1.000
_cell.length_b   1.000
_cell.length_c   1.000
_cell.angle_alpha   90.00
_cell.angle_beta   90.00
_cell.angle_gamma   90.00
#
_symmetry.space_group_name_H-M   'P 1'
#
loop_
_entity.id
_entity.type
_entity.pdbx_description
1 polymer ?
#
loop_
_entity_poly.entity_id
_entity_poly.type
_entity_poly.pdbx_seq_one_letter_code
_entity_poly.pdbx_strand_id
1 'polypeptide(L)' 'MFAYIDGKLTFKCPTYIVVEAGGVGYHINISLNTYSALGSAERCKIYTWLHVKEDA' A
#
# COMPACT_ATOMS: atom_id res chain seq x y z
N MET A 1 0.98 15.00 0.17
CA MET A 1 0.48 14.15 1.28
C MET A 1 -0.55 13.19 0.72
N PHE A 2 -0.38 11.88 0.93
CA PHE A 2 -1.40 10.88 0.58
C PHE A 2 -2.07 10.38 1.85
N ALA A 3 -3.38 10.61 1.98
CA ALA A 3 -4.15 10.10 3.12
C ALA A 3 -4.50 8.62 2.96
N TYR A 4 -4.71 8.19 1.71
CA TYR A 4 -4.92 6.80 1.34
C TYR A 4 -4.60 6.60 -0.14
N ILE A 5 -4.46 5.33 -0.53
CA ILE A 5 -4.44 4.87 -1.91
C ILE A 5 -5.56 3.85 -2.08
N ASP A 6 -6.37 3.99 -3.13
CA ASP A 6 -7.43 3.05 -3.51
C ASP A 6 -7.13 2.50 -4.90
N GLY A 7 -6.97 1.18 -5.01
CA GLY A 7 -6.51 0.57 -6.25
C GLY A 7 -6.37 -0.95 -6.18
N LYS A 8 -5.82 -1.53 -7.25
CA LYS A 8 -5.63 -2.97 -7.38
C LYS A 8 -4.41 -3.41 -6.59
N LEU A 9 -4.55 -4.41 -5.71
CA LEU A 9 -3.43 -5.04 -5.02
C LEU A 9 -2.69 -5.94 -6.03
N THR A 10 -1.52 -5.49 -6.48
CA THR A 10 -0.73 -6.19 -7.51
C THR A 10 0.37 -7.06 -6.92
N PHE A 11 0.86 -6.72 -5.72
CA PHE A 11 1.84 -7.52 -4.98
C PHE A 11 1.61 -7.43 -3.47
N LYS A 12 1.89 -8.51 -2.75
CA LYS A 12 1.70 -8.59 -1.31
C LYS A 12 2.78 -9.46 -0.64
N CYS A 13 3.46 -8.93 0.37
CA CYS A 13 4.28 -9.70 1.31
C CYS A 13 4.16 -9.11 2.73
N PRO A 14 4.71 -9.79 3.77
CA PRO A 14 4.55 -9.35 5.16
C PRO A 14 5.12 -7.97 5.50
N THR A 15 6.03 -7.42 4.68
CA THR A 15 6.71 -6.14 4.94
C THR A 15 6.18 -4.99 4.08
N TYR A 16 5.69 -5.28 2.88
CA TYR A 16 5.15 -4.26 1.99
C TYR A 16 4.11 -4.82 0.99
N ILE A 17 3.39 -3.90 0.37
CA ILE A 17 2.47 -4.18 -0.73
C ILE A 17 2.72 -3.23 -1.89
N VAL A 18 2.24 -3.62 -3.07
CA VAL A 18 2.14 -2.73 -4.23
C VAL A 18 0.68 -2.59 -4.61
N VAL A 19 0.21 -1.35 -4.66
CA VAL A 19 -1.15 -1.01 -5.12
C VAL A 19 -1.05 -0.22 -6.41
N GLU A 20 -1.70 -0.68 -7.47
CA GLU A 20 -1.80 0.05 -8.74
C GLU A 20 -3.06 0.92 -8.74
N ALA A 21 -2.87 2.21 -8.94
CA ALA A 21 -3.94 3.18 -9.08
C ALA A 21 -3.63 4.16 -10.22
N GLY A 22 -4.45 4.15 -11.26
CA GLY A 22 -4.31 5.05 -12.41
C GLY A 22 -3.06 4.81 -13.23
N GLY A 23 -2.58 3.57 -13.32
CA GLY A 23 -1.37 3.17 -14.03
C GLY A 23 -0.07 3.36 -13.24
N VAL A 24 -0.14 3.80 -11.98
CA VAL A 24 1.03 3.99 -11.11
C VAL A 24 1.03 2.95 -9.99
N GLY A 25 2.15 2.24 -9.82
CA GLY A 25 2.37 1.28 -8.74
C GLY A 25 2.96 1.94 -7.49
N TYR A 26 2.21 1.96 -6.40
CA TYR A 26 2.62 2.53 -5.11
C TYR A 26 3.20 1.45 -4.21
N HIS A 27 4.49 1.55 -3.88
CA HIS A 27 5.12 0.74 -2.83
C HIS A 27 4.73 1.30 -1.46
N ILE A 28 4.03 0.50 -0.65
CA ILE A 28 3.56 0.88 0.68
C ILE A 28 4.07 -0.13 1.70
N ASN A 29 4.89 0.34 2.64
CA ASN A 29 5.30 -0.48 3.80
C ASN A 29 4.11 -0.71 4.72
N ILE A 30 3.95 -1.95 5.19
CA ILE A 30 2.83 -2.34 6.04
C ILE A 30 3.30 -3.16 7.24
N SER A 31 2.45 -3.20 8.27
CA SER A 31 2.65 -4.10 9.42
C SER A 31 2.16 -5.51 9.12
N LEU A 32 2.62 -6.49 9.91
CA LEU A 32 2.09 -7.85 9.84
C LEU A 32 0.58 -7.91 10.15
N ASN A 33 0.07 -7.03 11.01
CA ASN A 33 -1.36 -6.93 11.28
C ASN A 33 -2.15 -6.54 10.01
N THR A 34 -1.66 -5.53 9.29
CA THR A 34 -2.25 -5.12 8.01
C THR A 34 -2.14 -6.22 6.97
N TYR A 35 -1.01 -6.94 6.91
CA TYR A 35 -0.82 -8.07 6.01
C TYR A 35 -1.86 -9.17 6.24
N SER A 36 -2.12 -9.52 7.50
CA SER A 36 -3.10 -10.54 7.88
C SER A 36 -4.54 -10.08 7.62
N ALA A 37 -4.84 -8.79 7.79
CA ALA A 37 -6.16 -8.21 7.51
C ALA A 37 -6.44 -8.07 6.01
N LEU A 38 -5.39 -7.89 5.19
CA LEU A 38 -5.51 -7.91 3.74
C LEU A 38 -5.84 -9.34 3.28
N GLY A 39 -7.09 -9.58 2.92
CA GLY A 39 -7.51 -10.85 2.31
C GLY A 39 -6.94 -11.03 0.89
N SER A 40 -7.57 -11.91 0.11
CA SER A 40 -7.27 -12.11 -1.32
C SER A 40 -8.01 -11.12 -2.24
N ALA A 41 -8.35 -9.94 -1.73
CA ALA A 41 -9.13 -8.96 -2.47
C ALA A 41 -8.29 -8.36 -3.61
N GLU A 42 -8.85 -8.30 -4.83
CA GLU A 42 -8.18 -7.68 -5.97
C GLU A 42 -8.05 -6.16 -5.80
N ARG A 43 -9.01 -5.49 -5.16
CA ARG A 43 -8.98 -4.04 -4.93
C ARG A 43 -9.01 -3.75 -3.43
N CYS A 44 -8.18 -2.81 -2.98
CA CYS A 44 -8.12 -2.41 -1.59
C CYS A 44 -7.92 -0.90 -1.44
N LYS A 45 -8.42 -0.36 -0.32
CA LYS A 45 -8.18 1.00 0.12
C LYS A 45 -7.26 0.98 1.33
N ILE A 46 -6.09 1.60 1.20
CA ILE A 46 -5.04 1.57 2.22
C ILE A 46 -4.80 2.98 2.70
N TYR A 47 -5.00 3.21 3.99
CA TYR A 47 -4.62 4.46 4.62
C TYR A 47 -3.10 4.50 4.80
N THR A 48 -2.49 5.60 4.38
CA THR A 48 -1.04 5.75 4.36
C THR A 48 -0.63 6.94 5.20
N TRP A 49 0.54 6.85 5.82
CA TRP A 49 1.24 8.00 6.35
C TRP A 49 2.47 8.26 5.49
N LEU A 50 2.49 9.41 4.81
CA LEU A 50 3.61 9.80 3.96
C LEU A 50 4.72 10.40 4.82
N HIS A 51 5.84 9.69 4.91
CA HIS A 51 7.07 10.20 5.50
C HIS A 51 7.93 10.82 4.39
N VAL A 52 8.17 12.13 4.43
CA VAL A 52 9.09 12.80 3.51
C VAL A 52 10.34 13.19 4.29
N LYS A 53 11.51 12.82 3.77
CA LYS A 53 12.83 13.28 4.24
C LYS A 53 13.62 13.82 3.05
N GLU A 54 14.60 14.68 3.32
CA GLU A 54 15.39 15.34 2.28
C GLU A 54 16.29 14.36 1.49
N ASP A 55 16.75 13.27 2.14
CA ASP A 55 17.59 12.21 1.56
C ASP A 55 16.89 10.84 1.48
N ALA A 56 15.56 10.81 1.44
CA ALA A 56 14.79 9.56 1.29
C ALA A 56 14.64 9.13 -0.18
#